data_AF-A0A7Y0PSX0-F1
#
_entry.id   AF-A0A7Y0PSX0-F1
#
_cell.length_a   1.000
_cell.length_b   1.000
_cell.length_c   1.000
_cell.angle_alpha   90.00
_cell.angle_beta   90.00
_cell.angle_gamma   90.00
#
_symmetry.space_group_name_H-M   'P 1'
#
loop_
_entity.id
_entity.type
_entity.pdbx_description
1 polymer ?
#
loop_
_entity_poly.entity_id
_entity_poly.type
_entity_poly.pdbx_seq_one_letter_code
_entity_poly.pdbx_strand_id
1 'polypeptide(L)'
;MCLPPRHRRYTRVLELAGQEATALGAPAIGTAHLVLGLVREDRESGTGLLAGIEPEALRALLPRAGRAGREGRTRPPASPALSLRAGVAVGAAQRRADRHGVPELEVADVAAAVLADPDCAGVALLERLGVDVGDLWCRVAADRDAGYVPGLAAAGRVASGEVSRPCSAACRSSSARRFSIVSVVPPERRSR
;
A
#
# COMPACT_ATOMS: atom_id res chain seq x y z
N MET A 1 13.16 12.73 11.08
CA MET A 1 12.14 11.68 11.26
C MET A 1 12.86 10.35 11.33
N CYS A 2 12.79 9.63 12.45
CA CYS A 2 13.29 8.25 12.54
C CYS A 2 12.36 7.34 11.73
N LEU A 3 12.91 6.57 10.79
CA LEU A 3 12.17 5.44 10.23
C LEU A 3 12.08 4.34 11.31
N PRO A 4 10.91 3.71 11.50
CA PRO A 4 10.75 2.56 12.39
C PRO A 4 11.64 1.37 11.95
N PRO A 5 11.87 0.37 12.82
CA PRO A 5 12.68 -0.81 12.51
C PRO A 5 12.27 -1.40 11.15
N ARG A 6 13.25 -1.60 10.28
CA ARG A 6 13.01 -2.04 8.91
C ARG A 6 12.86 -3.57 8.91
N HIS A 7 11.62 -4.03 8.78
CA HIS A 7 11.27 -5.45 8.67
C HIS A 7 11.76 -6.04 7.33
N ARG A 8 12.12 -7.33 7.29
CA ARG A 8 12.84 -7.95 6.16
C ARG A 8 12.14 -7.75 4.80
N ARG A 9 10.82 -7.98 4.74
CA ARG A 9 10.01 -7.81 3.51
C ARG A 9 9.83 -6.34 3.13
N TYR A 10 9.50 -5.48 4.09
CA TYR A 10 9.37 -4.04 3.82
C TYR A 10 10.70 -3.40 3.38
N THR A 11 11.82 -3.83 3.96
CA THR A 11 13.17 -3.41 3.54
C THR A 11 13.39 -3.77 2.08
N ARG A 12 13.01 -4.99 1.69
CA ARG A 12 13.08 -5.45 0.31
C ARG A 12 12.21 -4.61 -0.63
N VAL A 13 10.97 -4.30 -0.25
CA VAL A 13 10.09 -3.40 -1.01
C VAL A 13 10.74 -2.03 -1.21
N LEU A 14 11.34 -1.45 -0.16
CA LEU A 14 12.03 -0.16 -0.25
C LEU A 14 13.27 -0.22 -1.15
N GLU A 15 14.06 -1.29 -1.07
CA GLU A 15 15.23 -1.49 -1.93
C GLU A 15 14.81 -1.57 -3.40
N LEU A 16 13.79 -2.38 -3.70
CA LEU A 16 13.24 -2.53 -5.04
C LEU A 16 12.68 -1.20 -5.55
N ALA A 17 11.89 -0.49 -4.75
CA ALA A 17 11.38 0.84 -5.09
C ALA A 17 12.50 1.87 -5.32
N GLY A 18 13.57 1.80 -4.54
CA GLY A 18 14.76 2.65 -4.70
C GLY A 18 15.54 2.35 -5.98
N GLN A 19 15.65 1.08 -6.36
CA GLN A 19 16.22 0.66 -7.64
C GLN A 19 15.40 1.20 -8.81
N GLU A 20 14.07 1.11 -8.74
CA GLU A 20 13.19 1.63 -9.79
C GLU A 20 13.27 3.15 -9.92
N ALA A 21 13.25 3.88 -8.79
CA ALA A 21 13.42 5.33 -8.79
C ALA A 21 14.77 5.74 -9.41
N THR A 22 15.86 5.07 -9.01
CA THR A 22 17.20 5.33 -9.56
C THR A 22 17.26 5.04 -11.05
N ALA A 23 16.70 3.91 -11.49
CA ALA A 23 16.74 3.49 -12.88
C ALA A 23 15.84 4.31 -13.80
N LEU A 24 14.83 4.99 -13.25
CA LEU A 24 14.00 5.97 -13.96
C LEU A 24 14.52 7.41 -13.83
N GLY A 25 15.61 7.64 -13.09
CA GLY A 25 16.22 8.95 -12.87
C GLY A 25 15.44 9.85 -11.90
N ALA A 26 14.56 9.28 -11.08
CA ALA A 26 13.79 10.03 -10.10
C ALA A 26 14.66 10.40 -8.87
N PRO A 27 14.56 11.64 -8.35
CA PRO A 27 15.34 12.08 -7.19
C PRO A 27 14.85 11.49 -5.86
N ALA A 28 13.63 10.93 -5.84
CA ALA A 28 12.98 10.40 -4.65
C ALA A 28 12.05 9.22 -5.01
N ILE A 29 11.78 8.35 -4.03
CA ILE A 29 10.83 7.24 -4.14
C ILE A 29 9.40 7.79 -4.03
N GLY A 30 8.75 7.88 -5.18
CA GLY A 30 7.30 8.16 -5.32
C GLY A 30 6.40 6.97 -5.01
N THR A 31 5.09 7.19 -4.89
CA THR A 31 4.11 6.10 -4.71
C THR A 31 4.07 5.14 -5.89
N ALA A 32 4.33 5.60 -7.12
CA ALA A 32 4.47 4.74 -8.28
C ALA A 32 5.67 3.77 -8.18
N HIS A 33 6.81 4.23 -7.66
CA HIS A 33 7.97 3.39 -7.43
C HIS A 33 7.74 2.40 -6.28
N LEU A 34 7.01 2.83 -5.24
CA LEU A 34 6.56 1.92 -4.19
C LEU A 34 5.68 0.80 -4.75
N VAL A 35 4.71 1.11 -5.62
CA VAL A 35 3.87 0.08 -6.28
C VAL A 35 4.72 -0.89 -7.08
N LEU A 36 5.70 -0.40 -7.86
CA LEU A 36 6.63 -1.28 -8.58
C LEU A 36 7.43 -2.20 -7.63
N GLY A 37 7.93 -1.65 -6.52
CA GLY A 37 8.63 -2.43 -5.49
C GLY A 37 7.74 -3.48 -4.84
N LEU A 38 6.47 -3.14 -4.57
CA LEU A 38 5.48 -4.07 -4.02
C LEU A 38 5.16 -5.22 -4.99
N VAL A 39 4.92 -4.92 -6.27
CA VAL A 39 4.62 -5.94 -7.29
C VAL A 39 5.78 -6.91 -7.46
N ARG A 40 7.02 -6.40 -7.45
CA ARG A 40 8.23 -7.23 -7.55
C ARG A 40 8.39 -8.12 -6.32
N GLU A 41 8.19 -7.58 -5.12
CA GLU A 41 8.29 -8.40 -3.91
C GLU A 41 7.13 -9.42 -3.78
N ASP A 42 5.91 -9.07 -4.17
CA ASP A 42 4.77 -9.99 -4.18
C ASP A 42 5.03 -11.22 -5.06
N ARG A 43 5.74 -11.04 -6.19
CA ARG A 43 6.19 -12.12 -7.06
C ARG A 43 7.29 -12.97 -6.44
N GLU A 44 8.30 -12.34 -5.83
CA GLU A 44 9.44 -13.03 -5.20
C GLU A 44 8.99 -13.82 -3.95
N SER A 45 8.02 -13.28 -3.20
CA SER A 45 7.49 -13.88 -1.97
C SER A 45 6.35 -14.87 -2.20
N GLY A 46 5.69 -14.82 -3.36
CA GLY A 46 4.62 -15.74 -3.74
C GLY A 46 3.29 -15.48 -3.03
N THR A 47 3.09 -14.29 -2.44
CA THR A 47 1.82 -13.90 -1.81
C THR A 47 0.67 -13.83 -2.82
N GLY A 48 0.97 -13.48 -4.08
CA GLY A 48 -0.02 -13.45 -5.16
C GLY A 48 -1.08 -12.36 -5.02
N LEU A 49 -0.89 -11.42 -4.10
CA LEU A 49 -1.82 -10.34 -3.81
C LEU A 49 -1.94 -9.37 -4.99
N LEU A 50 -0.82 -9.13 -5.65
CA LEU A 50 -0.68 -8.27 -6.83
C LEU A 50 -0.56 -9.10 -8.12
N ALA A 51 -1.04 -10.35 -8.10
CA ALA A 51 -1.08 -11.20 -9.27
C ALA A 51 -1.86 -10.54 -10.43
N GLY A 52 -1.36 -10.79 -11.66
CA GLY A 52 -1.88 -10.19 -12.89
C GLY A 52 -1.28 -8.83 -13.24
N ILE A 53 -0.44 -8.26 -12.37
CA ILE A 53 0.27 -6.99 -12.63
C ILE A 53 1.70 -7.30 -13.05
N GLU A 54 2.07 -6.90 -14.26
CA GLU A 54 3.44 -7.01 -14.77
C GLU A 54 4.25 -5.75 -14.40
N PRO A 55 5.37 -5.87 -13.66
CA PRO A 55 6.17 -4.72 -13.25
C PRO A 55 6.80 -4.00 -14.44
N GLU A 56 7.16 -4.73 -15.51
CA GLU A 56 7.66 -4.15 -16.76
C GLU A 56 6.61 -3.28 -17.44
N ALA A 57 5.34 -3.70 -17.42
CA ALA A 57 4.23 -2.95 -18.01
C ALA A 57 3.96 -1.66 -17.22
N LEU A 58 3.95 -1.73 -15.88
CA LEU A 58 3.88 -0.53 -15.03
C LEU A 58 5.04 0.43 -15.29
N ARG A 59 6.26 -0.11 -15.43
CA ARG A 59 7.46 0.69 -15.69
C ARG A 59 7.41 1.39 -17.04
N ALA A 60 6.85 0.75 -18.07
CA ALA A 60 6.69 1.34 -19.39
C ALA A 60 5.76 2.56 -19.41
N LEU A 61 4.81 2.63 -18.47
CA LEU A 61 3.87 3.75 -18.33
C LEU A 61 4.45 4.96 -17.59
N LEU A 62 5.57 4.78 -16.88
CA LEU A 62 6.25 5.87 -16.18
C LEU A 62 7.15 6.67 -17.13
N PRO A 63 7.08 8.01 -17.09
CA PRO A 63 8.03 8.83 -17.81
C PRO A 63 9.41 8.59 -17.19
N ARG A 64 10.39 8.22 -18.03
CA ARG A 64 11.78 8.37 -17.64
C ARG A 64 11.99 9.84 -17.36
N ALA A 65 12.54 10.18 -16.19
CA ALA A 65 12.95 11.55 -15.93
C ALA A 65 13.91 11.92 -17.06
N GLY A 66 13.44 12.79 -17.96
CA GLY A 66 14.25 13.26 -19.08
C GLY A 66 15.52 13.85 -18.51
N ARG A 67 16.63 13.75 -19.26
CA ARG A 67 17.83 14.54 -19.00
C ARG A 67 17.48 16.02 -19.24
N ALA A 68 16.67 16.62 -18.37
CA ALA A 68 16.38 18.04 -18.37
C ALA A 68 17.71 18.73 -18.02
N GLY A 69 18.26 19.45 -19.00
CA GLY A 69 19.57 20.05 -18.92
C GLY A 69 19.68 21.13 -17.85
N ARG A 70 20.93 21.29 -17.36
CA ARG A 70 21.52 22.46 -16.64
C ARG A 70 20.70 22.91 -15.42
N GLU A 71 21.09 22.66 -14.17
CA GLU A 71 22.34 23.00 -13.48
C GLU A 71 22.45 22.17 -12.20
N GLY A 72 23.67 21.84 -11.77
CA GLY A 72 23.92 21.17 -10.48
C GLY A 72 23.69 19.66 -10.52
N ARG A 73 24.64 18.92 -11.10
CA ARG A 73 24.67 17.45 -11.11
C ARG A 73 24.94 16.92 -9.69
N THR A 74 23.92 16.83 -8.85
CA THR A 74 23.92 15.85 -7.77
C THR A 74 23.57 14.50 -8.40
N ARG A 75 24.53 13.56 -8.35
CA ARG A 75 24.25 12.15 -8.62
C ARG A 75 23.02 11.76 -7.79
N PRO A 76 21.98 11.12 -8.37
CA PRO A 76 20.86 10.66 -7.57
C PRO A 76 21.42 9.81 -6.42
N PRO A 77 20.98 10.05 -5.18
CA PRO A 77 21.55 9.38 -4.01
C PRO A 77 21.45 7.86 -4.19
N ALA A 78 22.44 7.12 -3.70
CA ALA A 78 22.47 5.65 -3.77
C ALA A 78 21.25 4.99 -3.10
N SER A 79 20.54 5.74 -2.26
CA SER A 79 19.23 5.38 -1.71
C SER A 79 18.33 6.63 -1.74
N PRO A 80 17.44 6.76 -2.74
CA PRO A 80 16.53 7.90 -2.80
C PRO A 80 15.58 7.94 -1.60
N ALA A 81 15.39 9.13 -1.03
CA ALA A 81 14.45 9.34 0.06
C ALA A 81 13.01 9.14 -0.41
N LEU A 82 12.09 8.83 0.50
CA LEU A 82 10.66 8.79 0.18
C LEU A 82 10.15 10.20 -0.16
N SER A 83 9.33 10.31 -1.20
CA SER A 83 8.51 11.50 -1.43
C SER A 83 7.51 11.70 -0.28
N LEU A 84 6.94 12.91 -0.15
CA LEU A 84 5.98 13.22 0.91
C LEU A 84 4.80 12.23 0.92
N ARG A 85 4.13 12.02 -0.21
CA ARG A 85 2.99 11.09 -0.31
C ARG A 85 3.41 9.63 -0.04
N ALA A 86 4.57 9.22 -0.53
CA ALA A 86 5.12 7.88 -0.22
C ALA A 86 5.38 7.71 1.28
N GLY A 87 5.93 8.74 1.94
CA GLY A 87 6.14 8.75 3.39
C GLY A 87 4.84 8.70 4.18
N VAL A 88 3.80 9.42 3.73
CA VAL A 88 2.45 9.36 4.34
C VAL A 88 1.86 7.96 4.20
N ALA A 89 1.96 7.34 3.02
CA ALA A 89 1.48 5.98 2.79
C ALA A 89 2.20 4.97 3.71
N VAL A 90 3.53 5.00 3.75
CA VAL A 90 4.33 4.16 4.66
C VAL A 90 3.94 4.37 6.12
N GLY A 91 3.82 5.63 6.57
CA GLY A 91 3.42 5.91 7.94
C GLY A 91 2.00 5.43 8.26
N ALA A 92 1.10 5.47 7.28
CA ALA A 92 -0.25 4.91 7.41
C ALA A 92 -0.25 3.39 7.41
N ALA A 93 0.67 2.74 6.68
CA ALA A 93 0.87 1.30 6.69
C ALA A 93 1.38 0.84 8.06
N GLN A 94 2.38 1.52 8.63
CA GLN A 94 2.91 1.24 9.96
C GLN A 94 1.81 1.32 11.03
N ARG A 95 1.04 2.42 11.05
CA ARG A 95 -0.08 2.59 12.00
C ARG A 95 -1.17 1.53 11.84
N ARG A 96 -1.28 0.88 10.68
CA ARG A 96 -2.21 -0.23 10.48
C ARG A 96 -1.61 -1.52 11.04
N ALA A 97 -0.36 -1.85 10.70
CA ALA A 97 0.35 -3.00 11.26
C ALA A 97 0.34 -2.99 12.81
N ASP A 98 0.64 -1.84 13.41
CA ASP A 98 0.65 -1.67 14.87
C ASP A 98 -0.70 -2.03 15.53
N ARG A 99 -1.84 -1.80 14.86
CA ARG A 99 -3.18 -2.14 15.40
C ARG A 99 -3.45 -3.63 15.47
N HIS A 100 -2.78 -4.41 14.63
CA HIS A 100 -2.99 -5.85 14.54
C HIS A 100 -2.02 -6.65 15.42
N GLY A 101 -1.09 -5.98 16.11
CA GLY A 101 -0.09 -6.63 16.95
C GLY A 101 0.92 -7.46 16.15
N VAL A 102 0.89 -7.38 14.82
CA VAL A 102 1.90 -7.97 13.94
C VAL A 102 3.12 -7.05 13.97
N PRO A 103 4.29 -7.55 14.40
CA PRO A 103 5.50 -6.76 14.47
C PRO A 103 6.15 -6.57 13.10
N GLU A 104 5.56 -7.04 11.99
CA GLU A 104 6.15 -6.96 10.65
C GLU A 104 5.23 -6.25 9.67
N LEU A 105 5.74 -5.21 9.03
CA LEU A 105 5.02 -4.48 7.99
C LEU A 105 4.94 -5.34 6.72
N GLU A 106 3.73 -5.79 6.36
CA GLU A 106 3.51 -6.67 5.21
C GLU A 106 3.28 -5.91 3.89
N VAL A 107 3.39 -6.62 2.77
CA VAL A 107 3.09 -6.12 1.43
C VAL A 107 1.65 -5.61 1.37
N ALA A 108 0.71 -6.32 1.98
CA ALA A 108 -0.70 -5.95 2.03
C ALA A 108 -0.95 -4.65 2.80
N ASP A 109 -0.17 -4.36 3.85
CA ASP A 109 -0.29 -3.10 4.60
C ASP A 109 0.13 -1.89 3.79
N VAL A 110 1.25 -2.02 3.08
CA VAL A 110 1.77 -0.92 2.26
C VAL A 110 0.92 -0.75 1.00
N ALA A 111 0.47 -1.85 0.37
CA ALA A 111 -0.47 -1.81 -0.75
C ALA A 111 -1.78 -1.12 -0.35
N ALA A 112 -2.40 -1.53 0.76
CA ALA A 112 -3.61 -0.88 1.29
C ALA A 112 -3.36 0.60 1.61
N ALA A 113 -2.18 0.97 2.10
CA ALA A 113 -1.91 2.38 2.38
C ALA A 113 -1.78 3.23 1.10
N VAL A 114 -1.19 2.68 0.03
CA VAL A 114 -1.08 3.36 -1.26
C VAL A 114 -2.44 3.48 -1.95
N LEU A 115 -3.21 2.38 -1.98
CA LEU A 115 -4.52 2.35 -2.63
C LEU A 115 -5.55 3.24 -1.92
N ALA A 116 -5.33 3.58 -0.65
CA ALA A 116 -6.21 4.47 0.12
C ALA A 116 -6.08 5.94 -0.29
N ASP A 117 -5.04 6.32 -1.04
CA ASP A 117 -4.88 7.65 -1.63
C ASP A 117 -5.15 7.56 -3.14
N PRO A 118 -6.42 7.77 -3.58
CA PRO A 118 -6.81 7.60 -4.98
C PRO A 118 -6.11 8.61 -5.90
N ASP A 119 -5.69 9.76 -5.37
CA ASP A 119 -5.03 10.81 -6.13
C ASP A 119 -3.51 10.59 -6.25
N CYS A 120 -2.98 9.47 -5.74
CA CYS A 120 -1.56 9.19 -5.77
C CYS A 120 -1.11 8.61 -7.13
N ALA A 121 0.15 8.87 -7.50
CA ALA A 121 0.72 8.41 -8.76
C ALA A 121 0.75 6.88 -8.90
N GLY A 122 0.75 6.14 -7.79
CA GLY A 122 0.67 4.67 -7.80
C GLY A 122 -0.70 4.16 -8.26
N VAL A 123 -1.78 4.71 -7.71
CA VAL A 123 -3.16 4.38 -8.11
C VAL A 123 -3.40 4.77 -9.56
N ALA A 124 -3.05 6.01 -9.94
CA ALA A 124 -3.18 6.46 -11.32
C ALA A 124 -2.40 5.58 -12.31
N LEU A 125 -1.26 5.01 -11.91
CA LEU A 125 -0.48 4.09 -12.75
C LEU A 125 -1.18 2.73 -12.92
N LEU A 126 -1.77 2.20 -11.85
CA LEU A 126 -2.56 0.96 -11.87
C LEU A 126 -3.78 1.12 -12.78
N GLU A 127 -4.52 2.23 -12.64
CA GLU A 127 -5.67 2.53 -13.49
C GLU A 127 -5.28 2.67 -14.96
N ARG A 128 -4.15 3.33 -15.26
CA ARG A 128 -3.62 3.44 -16.63
C ARG A 128 -3.21 2.11 -17.23
N LEU A 129 -2.81 1.14 -16.42
CA LEU A 129 -2.54 -0.23 -16.86
C LEU A 129 -3.84 -1.02 -17.11
N GLY A 130 -4.99 -0.49 -16.69
CA GLY A 130 -6.29 -1.16 -16.76
C GLY A 130 -6.58 -2.06 -15.55
N VAL A 131 -5.86 -1.88 -14.44
CA VAL A 131 -6.16 -2.59 -13.19
C VAL A 131 -7.35 -1.93 -12.50
N ASP A 132 -8.37 -2.73 -12.16
CA ASP A 132 -9.47 -2.26 -11.32
C ASP A 132 -8.99 -2.12 -9.86
N VAL A 133 -8.88 -0.87 -9.42
CA VAL A 133 -8.38 -0.50 -8.09
C VAL A 133 -9.35 -0.93 -6.99
N GLY A 134 -10.66 -0.99 -7.28
CA GLY A 134 -11.67 -1.48 -6.35
C GLY A 134 -11.53 -2.98 -6.10
N ASP A 135 -11.43 -3.77 -7.17
CA ASP A 135 -11.19 -5.22 -7.07
C ASP A 135 -9.85 -5.52 -6.41
N LEU A 136 -8.82 -4.74 -6.74
CA LEU A 136 -7.52 -4.85 -6.08
C LEU A 136 -7.60 -4.51 -4.58
N TRP A 137 -8.33 -3.47 -4.20
CA TRP A 137 -8.59 -3.14 -2.80
C TRP A 137 -9.30 -4.29 -2.07
N CYS A 138 -10.32 -4.89 -2.69
CA CYS A 138 -11.04 -6.04 -2.13
C CYS A 138 -10.11 -7.24 -1.92
N ARG A 139 -9.20 -7.53 -2.86
CA ARG A 139 -8.18 -8.58 -2.70
C ARG A 139 -7.24 -8.29 -1.54
N VAL A 140 -6.72 -7.05 -1.47
CA VAL A 140 -5.83 -6.62 -0.38
C VAL A 140 -6.51 -6.69 0.98
N ALA A 141 -7.78 -6.29 1.08
CA ALA A 141 -8.55 -6.42 2.31
C ALA A 141 -8.76 -7.89 2.69
N ALA A 142 -9.10 -8.75 1.72
CA ALA A 142 -9.34 -10.16 1.96
C ALA A 142 -8.09 -10.94 2.40
N ASP A 143 -6.92 -10.64 1.81
CA ASP A 143 -5.63 -11.25 2.19
C ASP A 143 -5.25 -10.90 3.64
N ARG A 144 -5.47 -9.64 4.02
CA ARG A 144 -5.28 -9.17 5.40
C ARG A 144 -6.20 -9.88 6.39
N ASP A 145 -7.43 -10.15 5.99
CA ASP A 145 -8.41 -10.86 6.84
C ASP A 145 -8.17 -12.38 6.86
N ALA A 146 -7.59 -12.95 5.80
CA ALA A 146 -7.27 -14.39 5.71
C ALA A 146 -6.06 -14.78 6.57
N GLY A 147 -5.07 -13.88 6.74
CA GLY A 147 -3.98 -14.04 7.70
C GLY A 147 -4.36 -13.68 9.15
N TYR A 148 -5.54 -13.09 9.36
CA TYR A 148 -6.03 -12.65 10.66
C TYR A 148 -6.97 -13.69 11.26
N VAL A 149 -6.48 -14.46 12.24
CA VAL A 149 -7.33 -15.21 13.19
C VAL A 149 -7.83 -14.22 14.26
N PRO A 150 -9.13 -13.85 14.29
CA PRO A 150 -9.69 -13.07 15.39
C PRO A 150 -9.73 -14.00 16.61
N GLY A 151 -8.71 -13.97 17.45
CA GLY A 151 -8.65 -14.89 18.59
C GLY A 151 -7.46 -14.77 19.53
N LEU A 152 -6.34 -14.14 19.13
CA LEU A 152 -5.16 -14.01 19.99
C LEU A 152 -4.88 -12.57 20.48
N ALA A 153 -5.63 -11.57 20.00
CA ALA A 153 -5.46 -10.17 20.40
C ALA A 153 -6.71 -9.53 21.05
N ALA A 154 -7.68 -10.33 21.49
CA ALA A 154 -8.87 -9.81 22.18
C ALA A 154 -9.32 -10.73 23.32
N ALA A 155 -8.57 -10.70 24.44
CA ALA A 155 -9.22 -10.83 25.74
C ALA A 155 -10.14 -9.61 25.94
N GLY A 156 -11.34 -9.69 25.37
CA GLY A 156 -12.32 -8.60 25.36
C GLY A 156 -13.55 -9.01 24.57
N ARG A 157 -14.44 -9.75 25.24
CA ARG A 157 -15.72 -10.29 24.73
C ARG A 157 -16.45 -9.35 23.76
N VAL A 158 -16.76 -9.85 22.57
CA VAL A 158 -17.93 -9.40 21.79
C VAL A 158 -18.68 -10.65 21.34
N ALA A 159 -19.99 -10.64 21.61
CA ALA A 159 -20.91 -11.75 21.42
C ALA A 159 -20.99 -12.19 19.95
N SER A 160 -21.06 -13.50 19.76
CA SER A 160 -21.27 -14.18 18.48
C SER A 160 -22.59 -13.72 17.84
N GLY A 161 -22.50 -13.14 16.65
CA GLY A 161 -23.59 -13.03 15.69
C GLY A 161 -23.17 -13.75 14.41
N GLU A 162 -24.01 -14.65 13.93
CA GLU A 162 -23.76 -15.52 12.77
C GLU A 162 -23.31 -14.73 11.52
N VAL A 163 -22.19 -15.14 10.94
CA VAL A 163 -21.69 -14.60 9.67
C VAL A 163 -22.53 -15.18 8.53
N SER A 164 -23.61 -14.48 8.20
CA SER A 164 -24.26 -14.64 6.89
C SER A 164 -23.40 -13.96 5.84
N ARG A 165 -22.81 -14.75 4.93
CA ARG A 165 -22.15 -14.26 3.72
C ARG A 165 -23.19 -13.61 2.79
N PRO A 166 -22.94 -12.40 2.25
CA PRO A 166 -23.57 -12.03 1.00
C PRO A 166 -22.49 -11.83 -0.06
N CYS A 167 -22.36 -12.82 -0.93
CA CYS A 167 -21.88 -12.56 -2.28
C CYS A 167 -22.85 -13.20 -3.27
N SER A 168 -23.79 -12.39 -3.73
CA SER A 168 -24.39 -12.46 -5.08
C SER A 168 -25.55 -11.46 -5.13
N ALA A 169 -25.32 -10.31 -5.79
CA ALA A 169 -26.30 -9.55 -6.59
C ALA A 169 -26.03 -8.03 -6.64
N ALA A 170 -25.31 -7.43 -5.70
CA ALA A 170 -25.26 -5.96 -5.60
C ALA A 170 -24.14 -5.26 -6.39
N CYS A 171 -23.22 -5.99 -7.03
CA CYS A 171 -22.12 -5.38 -7.79
C CYS A 171 -22.46 -5.15 -9.28
N ARG A 172 -23.66 -4.66 -9.55
CA ARG A 172 -24.01 -4.03 -10.82
C ARG A 172 -24.74 -2.73 -10.48
N SER A 173 -24.24 -1.64 -11.07
CA SER A 173 -24.67 -0.24 -10.90
C SER A 173 -24.35 0.43 -9.55
N SER A 174 -23.16 1.03 -9.43
CA SER A 174 -23.10 2.44 -9.00
C SER A 174 -21.70 3.00 -9.23
N SER A 175 -21.53 3.65 -10.37
CA SER A 175 -20.61 4.78 -10.49
C SER A 175 -20.95 5.80 -9.39
N ALA A 176 -19.93 6.38 -8.77
CA ALA A 176 -19.99 7.44 -7.76
C ALA A 176 -20.68 7.12 -6.41
N ARG A 177 -19.91 6.61 -5.43
CA ARG A 177 -20.14 6.97 -4.02
C ARG A 177 -18.82 7.34 -3.36
N ARG A 178 -18.73 8.62 -2.94
CA ARG A 178 -17.72 9.16 -2.03
C ARG A 178 -17.59 8.22 -0.82
N PHE A 179 -16.39 7.68 -0.61
CA PHE A 179 -16.07 6.99 0.63
C PHE A 179 -16.10 8.00 1.77
N SER A 180 -17.16 7.97 2.57
CA SER A 180 -17.21 8.67 3.85
C SER A 180 -16.41 7.85 4.84
N ILE A 181 -15.26 8.38 5.27
CA ILE A 181 -14.48 7.80 6.38
C ILE A 181 -15.37 7.81 7.61
N VAL A 182 -15.67 6.64 8.15
CA VAL A 182 -16.32 6.50 9.46
C VAL A 182 -15.35 7.03 10.51
N SER A 183 -15.66 8.18 11.10
CA SER A 183 -14.95 8.69 12.28
C SER A 183 -15.15 7.73 13.43
N VAL A 184 -14.08 7.03 13.82
CA VAL A 184 -14.04 6.28 15.06
C VAL A 184 -13.94 7.28 16.21
N VAL A 185 -15.06 7.49 16.91
CA VAL A 185 -15.11 8.26 18.16
C VAL A 185 -14.50 7.41 19.28
N PRO A 186 -13.47 7.88 20.01
CA PRO A 186 -12.90 7.14 21.13
C PRO A 186 -13.85 7.16 22.34
N PRO A 187 -13.89 6.11 23.17
CA PRO A 187 -14.77 6.08 24.35
C PRO A 187 -14.27 7.04 25.44
N GLU A 188 -15.17 7.91 25.92
CA GLU A 188 -14.92 8.79 27.06
C GLU A 188 -14.60 7.97 28.32
N ARG A 189 -13.50 8.33 28.98
CA ARG A 189 -13.13 7.79 30.30
C ARG A 189 -14.12 8.33 31.33
N ARG A 190 -14.97 7.46 31.89
CA ARG A 190 -15.70 7.76 33.13
C ARG A 190 -14.73 7.82 34.30
N SER A 191 -14.50 9.02 34.81
CA SER A 191 -13.93 9.26 36.13
C SER A 191 -14.91 8.76 37.21
N ARG A 192 -14.41 7.95 38.14
CA ARG A 192 -15.00 7.78 39.48
C ARG A 192 -14.34 8.76 40.42
#